data_AF-A0A2V6XGN7-F1
#
_entry.id   AF-A0A2V6XGN7-F1
#
_cell.length_a   1.000
_cell.length_b   1.000
_cell.length_c   1.000
_cell.angle_alpha   90.00
_cell.angle_beta   90.00
_cell.angle_gamma   90.00
#
_symmetry.space_group_name_H-M   'P 1'
#
loop_
_entity.id
_entity.type
_entity.pdbx_description
1 polymer ?
#
loop_
_entity_poly.entity_id
_entity_poly.type
_entity_poly.pdbx_seq_one_letter_code
_entity_poly.pdbx_strand_id
1 'polypeptide(L)' 'SYSDQPYPFRDIHDNLHRLYDAFGPARWFWGTDITRMPCPWRQCVTLFTEELPWLKGRDLELVMGRAVCDWLGWKR' A
#
# COMPACT_ATOMS: atom_id res chain seq x y z
N SER A 1 -14.05 -6.83 -1.85
CA SER A 1 -13.98 -7.26 -3.25
C SER A 1 -12.57 -7.03 -3.76
N TYR A 2 -12.14 -7.74 -4.81
CA TYR A 2 -10.87 -7.49 -5.50
C TYR A 2 -11.09 -6.56 -6.70
N SER A 3 -9.98 -6.11 -7.30
CA SER A 3 -9.98 -5.39 -8.59
C SER A 3 -10.57 -6.28 -9.69
N ASP A 4 -11.36 -5.68 -10.58
CA ASP A 4 -11.89 -6.33 -11.78
C ASP A 4 -10.98 -6.11 -13.01
N GLN A 5 -9.95 -5.25 -12.87
CA GLN A 5 -8.97 -4.98 -13.91
C GLN A 5 -7.72 -5.86 -13.78
N PRO A 6 -7.00 -6.13 -14.88
CA PRO A 6 -5.66 -6.74 -14.81
C PRO A 6 -4.67 -5.80 -14.12
N TYR A 7 -3.54 -6.35 -13.66
CA TYR A 7 -2.42 -5.55 -13.14
C TYR A 7 -2.06 -4.41 -14.12
N PRO A 8 -1.94 -3.14 -13.66
CA PRO A 8 -1.73 -2.72 -12.28
C PRO A 8 -3.00 -2.39 -11.47
N PHE A 9 -4.16 -2.98 -11.80
CA PHE A 9 -5.39 -2.84 -11.00
C PHE A 9 -5.90 -1.39 -10.93
N ARG A 10 -6.01 -0.71 -12.07
CA ARG A 10 -6.24 0.76 -12.12
C ARG A 10 -7.53 1.24 -11.48
N ASP A 11 -8.53 0.38 -11.38
CA ASP A 11 -9.83 0.63 -10.75
C ASP A 11 -9.76 0.87 -9.23
N ILE A 12 -8.67 0.45 -8.57
CA ILE A 12 -8.49 0.70 -7.13
C ILE A 12 -7.59 1.91 -6.80
N HIS A 13 -6.87 2.47 -7.77
CA HIS A 13 -5.87 3.53 -7.54
C HIS A 13 -6.46 4.79 -6.90
N ASP A 14 -7.60 5.26 -7.40
CA ASP A 14 -8.27 6.44 -6.86
C ASP A 14 -8.72 6.23 -5.41
N ASN A 15 -9.17 5.03 -5.07
CA ASN A 15 -9.57 4.70 -3.70
C ASN A 15 -8.37 4.66 -2.76
N LEU A 16 -7.22 4.13 -3.21
CA LEU A 16 -5.98 4.17 -2.44
C LEU A 16 -5.53 5.61 -2.18
N HIS A 17 -5.63 6.49 -3.17
CA HIS A 17 -5.26 7.90 -3.01
C HIS A 17 -6.19 8.63 -2.04
N ARG A 18 -7.50 8.38 -2.10
CA ARG A 18 -8.46 8.94 -1.12
C ARG A 18 -8.18 8.50 0.32
N LEU A 19 -7.78 7.24 0.52
CA LEU A 19 -7.37 6.76 1.85
C LEU A 19 -6.08 7.46 2.31
N TYR A 20 -5.11 7.61 1.42
CA TYR A 20 -3.90 8.36 1.70
C TYR A 20 -4.22 9.81 2.12
N ASP A 21 -5.04 10.53 1.36
CA ASP A 21 -5.43 11.92 1.67
C ASP A 21 -6.15 12.04 3.02
N ALA A 22 -6.99 11.06 3.37
CA ALA A 22 -7.78 11.09 4.60
C ALA A 22 -6.94 10.77 5.86
N PHE A 23 -6.03 9.79 5.77
CA PHE A 23 -5.32 9.27 6.94
C PHE A 23 -3.89 9.80 7.07
N GLY A 24 -3.25 10.09 5.93
CA GLY A 24 -1.84 10.38 5.81
C GLY A 24 -0.95 9.13 5.91
N PRO A 25 0.31 9.22 5.45
CA PRO A 25 1.23 8.08 5.38
C PRO A 25 1.62 7.51 6.75
N ALA A 26 1.50 8.28 7.83
CA ALA A 26 1.79 7.83 9.19
C ALA A 26 0.68 6.95 9.80
N ARG A 27 -0.50 6.85 9.18
CA ARG A 27 -1.65 6.08 9.67
C ARG A 27 -2.28 5.20 8.59
N TRP A 28 -1.57 4.97 7.50
CA TRP A 28 -1.98 4.10 6.40
C TRP A 28 -0.86 3.09 6.14
N PHE A 29 -1.12 1.81 6.39
CA PHE A 29 -0.10 0.76 6.42
C PHE A 29 -0.32 -0.25 5.30
N TRP A 30 0.77 -0.73 4.71
CA TRP A 30 0.72 -1.79 3.71
C TRP A 30 0.57 -3.18 4.35
N GLY A 31 -0.33 -3.99 3.79
CA GLY A 31 -0.54 -5.39 4.16
C GLY A 31 -1.44 -6.06 3.12
N THR A 32 -1.12 -7.29 2.73
CA THR A 32 -1.67 -7.89 1.50
C THR A 32 -2.67 -9.02 1.76
N ASP A 33 -2.74 -9.55 2.98
CA ASP A 33 -3.47 -10.79 3.27
C ASP A 33 -3.14 -11.91 2.23
N ILE A 34 -1.84 -12.15 2.04
CA ILE A 34 -1.27 -12.85 0.87
C ILE A 34 -1.89 -14.23 0.59
N THR A 35 -2.30 -14.96 1.63
CA THR A 35 -2.92 -16.29 1.50
C THR A 35 -4.29 -16.25 0.81
N ARG A 36 -4.89 -15.06 0.67
CA ARG A 36 -6.17 -14.84 -0.01
C ARG A 36 -6.05 -14.09 -1.34
N MET A 37 -4.86 -13.65 -1.73
CA MET A 37 -4.69 -12.85 -2.94
C MET A 37 -4.80 -13.70 -4.22
N PRO A 38 -5.53 -13.23 -5.25
CA PRO A 38 -5.59 -13.88 -6.55
C PRO A 38 -4.39 -13.55 -7.45
N CYS A 39 -3.38 -12.84 -6.94
CA CYS A 39 -2.23 -12.38 -7.71
C CYS A 39 -0.90 -12.71 -7.01
N PRO A 40 0.23 -12.74 -7.74
CA PRO A 40 1.54 -13.01 -7.15
C PRO A 40 1.96 -11.95 -6.14
N TRP A 41 2.73 -12.36 -5.13
CA TRP A 41 3.33 -11.49 -4.11
C TRP A 41 4.00 -10.25 -4.72
N ARG A 42 4.75 -10.43 -5.82
CA ARG A 42 5.43 -9.33 -6.52
C ARG A 42 4.46 -8.21 -6.88
N GLN A 43 3.29 -8.53 -7.43
CA GLN A 43 2.30 -7.52 -7.82
C GLN A 43 1.71 -6.79 -6.62
N CYS A 44 1.58 -7.46 -5.46
CA CYS A 44 1.14 -6.81 -4.23
C CYS A 44 2.14 -5.76 -3.72
N VAL A 45 3.44 -6.01 -3.91
CA VAL A 45 4.52 -5.07 -3.55
C VAL A 45 4.62 -3.95 -4.59
N THR A 46 4.74 -4.30 -5.87
CA THR A 46 5.00 -3.33 -6.95
C THR A 46 3.84 -2.39 -7.20
N LEU A 47 2.60 -2.80 -6.89
CA LEU A 47 1.46 -1.88 -6.89
C LEU A 47 1.77 -0.61 -6.07
N PHE A 48 2.34 -0.76 -4.87
CA PHE A 48 2.63 0.38 -4.00
C PHE A 48 3.98 1.03 -4.30
N THR A 49 5.00 0.27 -4.69
CA THR A 49 6.37 0.79 -4.87
C THR A 49 6.64 1.35 -6.26
N GLU A 50 5.86 0.96 -7.28
CA GLU A 50 6.12 1.30 -8.69
C GLU A 50 4.90 1.95 -9.37
N GLU A 51 3.68 1.47 -9.08
CA GLU A 51 2.47 1.85 -9.85
C GLU A 51 1.66 3.01 -9.25
N LEU A 52 2.05 3.54 -8.08
CA LEU A 52 1.45 4.73 -7.45
C LEU A 52 2.45 5.91 -7.48
N PRO A 53 2.51 6.72 -8.56
CA PRO A 53 3.55 7.76 -8.73
C PRO A 53 3.55 8.86 -7.67
N TRP A 54 2.43 9.03 -6.96
CA TRP A 54 2.28 9.98 -5.87
C TRP A 54 2.84 9.45 -4.54
N LEU A 55 2.93 8.13 -4.36
CA LEU A 55 3.48 7.51 -3.15
C LEU A 55 4.98 7.26 -3.34
N LYS A 56 5.81 8.18 -2.84
CA LYS A 56 7.26 8.12 -3.04
C LYS A 56 8.05 8.70 -1.88
N GLY A 57 9.37 8.47 -1.87
CA GLY A 57 10.27 9.01 -0.86
C GLY A 57 9.87 8.57 0.55
N ARG A 58 9.83 9.51 1.49
CA ARG A 58 9.54 9.22 2.90
C ARG A 58 8.17 8.59 3.11
N ASP A 59 7.17 9.01 2.34
CA ASP A 59 5.80 8.53 2.50
C ASP A 59 5.67 7.06 2.12
N LEU A 60 6.36 6.65 1.05
CA LEU A 60 6.45 5.24 0.69
C LEU A 60 7.11 4.42 1.80
N GLU A 61 8.21 4.90 2.39
CA GLU A 61 8.86 4.18 3.50
C GLU A 61 7.95 4.04 4.72
N LEU A 62 7.16 5.08 5.02
CA LEU A 62 6.18 5.06 6.10
C LEU A 62 5.13 3.99 5.86
N VAL A 63 4.47 4.04 4.69
CA VAL A 63 3.40 3.11 4.32
C VAL A 63 3.90 1.66 4.26
N MET A 64 5.09 1.44 3.70
CA MET A 64 5.67 0.10 3.49
C MET A 64 6.29 -0.53 4.74
N GLY A 65 6.20 0.11 5.91
CA GLY A 65 6.51 -0.56 7.18
C GLY A 65 6.97 0.33 8.31
N ARG A 66 7.53 1.51 8.04
CA ARG A 66 8.03 2.35 9.16
C ARG A 66 6.88 2.84 10.04
N ALA A 67 5.74 3.19 9.46
CA ALA A 67 4.63 3.74 10.22
C ALA A 67 3.98 2.70 11.14
N VAL A 68 3.85 1.43 10.71
CA VAL A 68 3.34 0.37 11.60
C VAL A 68 4.32 0.06 12.73
N CYS A 69 5.63 0.06 12.47
CA CYS A 69 6.63 -0.08 13.53
C CYS A 69 6.53 1.03 14.58
N ASP A 70 6.37 2.28 14.14
CA ASP A 70 6.22 3.43 15.03
C ASP A 70 4.90 3.36 15.81
N TRP A 71 3.80 2.97 15.14
CA TRP A 71 2.48 2.81 15.75
C TRP A 71 2.45 1.76 16.86
N LEU A 72 3.15 0.64 16.66
CA LEU A 72 3.23 -0.46 17.62
C LEU A 72 4.34 -0.29 18.67
N GLY A 73 5.18 0.74 18.54
CA GLY A 73 6.35 0.92 19.41
C GLY A 73 7.40 -0.19 19.25
N TRP A 74 7.53 -0.79 18.07
CA TRP A 74 8.51 -1.84 17.81
C TRP A 74 9.93 -1.29 17.85
N LYS A 75 10.76 -1.86 18.73
CA LYS A 75 12.20 -1.58 18.77
C LYS A 75 12.86 -2.15 17.53
N ARG A 76 13.65 -1.31 16.85
CA ARG A 76 14.43 -1.66 15.65
C ARG A 76 15.90 -1.74 16.00
#